data_AF-A0A959CF23-F1
#
_entry.id   AF-A0A959CF23-F1
#
_cell.length_a   1.000
_cell.length_b   1.000
_cell.length_c   1.000
_cell.angle_alpha   90.00
_cell.angle_beta   90.00
_cell.angle_gamma   90.00
#
_symmetry.space_group_name_H-M   'P 1'
#
loop_
_entity.id
_entity.type
_entity.pdbx_description
1 polymer ?
#
loop_
_entity_poly.entity_id
_entity_poly.type
_entity_poly.pdbx_seq_one_letter_code
_entity_poly.pdbx_strand_id
1 'polypeptide(L)'
;PPAREKPSTRGDEFQERDIVRLLVQYGDKMLENEDVSVAEFALADIEESLGDFDNAIYGKIASECHEQLLQGKTPDQHFFLQHEQQEIRDLCIDLLSEPWELSPNWIERWNYPLQNQPMPELNFSADMKQALDRFKLRKVQKICIQNLQRIKDAAQTGDEEAMTRYMKIQQKLNETRNEIAKRAGTVVMPK
;
A
#
# COMPACT_ATOMS: atom_id res chain seq x y z
N PRO A 1 4.17 -26.09 23.54
CA PRO A 1 3.05 -25.55 22.73
C PRO A 1 3.43 -24.20 22.12
N PRO A 2 3.56 -24.06 20.79
CA PRO A 2 3.88 -22.76 20.22
C PRO A 2 2.68 -21.83 20.39
N ALA A 3 2.99 -20.60 20.81
CA ALA A 3 2.03 -19.54 21.08
C ALA A 3 1.22 -19.22 19.82
N ARG A 4 -0.08 -18.97 20.00
CA ARG A 4 -0.97 -18.50 18.94
C ARG A 4 -0.45 -17.16 18.43
N GLU A 5 0.06 -17.14 17.20
CA GLU A 5 0.39 -15.91 16.47
C GLU A 5 -0.86 -15.03 16.40
N LYS A 6 -0.69 -13.73 16.67
CA LYS A 6 -1.75 -12.72 16.53
C LYS A 6 -2.21 -12.67 15.07
N PRO A 7 -3.47 -12.30 14.76
CA PRO A 7 -3.95 -12.30 13.39
C PRO A 7 -3.22 -11.24 12.52
N SER A 8 -2.54 -11.73 11.48
CA SER A 8 -2.09 -11.05 10.24
C SER A 8 -1.14 -9.84 10.25
N THR A 9 -0.21 -9.68 11.20
CA THR A 9 0.85 -8.63 11.09
C THR A 9 1.69 -8.77 9.82
N ARG A 10 1.95 -10.02 9.40
CA ARG A 10 2.80 -10.33 8.25
C ARG A 10 2.26 -9.79 6.92
N GLY A 11 0.94 -9.74 6.74
CA GLY A 11 0.32 -9.32 5.47
C GLY A 11 0.28 -7.81 5.26
N ASP A 12 0.16 -7.05 6.35
CA ASP A 12 0.06 -5.59 6.32
C ASP A 12 1.42 -4.95 6.04
N GLU A 13 2.48 -5.46 6.67
CA GLU A 13 3.85 -5.05 6.42
C GLU A 13 4.26 -5.26 4.95
N PHE A 14 3.80 -6.32 4.29
CA PHE A 14 4.14 -6.54 2.88
C PHE A 14 3.55 -5.48 1.94
N GLN A 15 2.35 -4.99 2.22
CA GLN A 15 1.71 -3.99 1.36
C GLN A 15 2.29 -2.60 1.57
N GLU A 16 2.54 -2.24 2.83
CA GLU A 16 3.22 -0.99 3.18
C GLU A 16 4.65 -0.99 2.62
N ARG A 17 5.35 -2.12 2.71
CA ARG A 17 6.66 -2.31 2.08
C ARG A 17 6.61 -2.15 0.58
N ASP A 18 5.59 -2.67 -0.10
CA ASP A 18 5.48 -2.59 -1.57
C ASP A 18 5.26 -1.14 -2.03
N ILE A 19 4.44 -0.36 -1.30
CA ILE A 19 4.31 1.09 -1.55
C ILE A 19 5.66 1.78 -1.37
N VAL A 20 6.35 1.54 -0.25
CA VAL A 20 7.66 2.15 0.01
C VAL A 20 8.69 1.76 -1.03
N ARG A 21 8.72 0.48 -1.44
CA ARG A 21 9.57 0.00 -2.52
C ARG A 21 9.35 0.80 -3.80
N LEU A 22 8.09 0.98 -4.21
CA LEU A 22 7.75 1.70 -5.44
C LEU A 22 8.09 3.20 -5.34
N LEU A 23 7.89 3.82 -4.17
CA LEU A 23 8.33 5.20 -3.92
C LEU A 23 9.84 5.34 -4.02
N VAL A 24 10.60 4.40 -3.44
CA VAL A 24 12.07 4.43 -3.45
C VAL A 24 12.63 4.16 -4.85
N GLN A 25 12.09 3.17 -5.56
CA GLN A 25 12.60 2.76 -6.87
C GLN A 25 12.17 3.70 -8.00
N TYR A 26 10.93 4.19 -7.96
CA TYR A 26 10.28 4.85 -9.09
C TYR A 26 9.59 6.16 -8.74
N GLY A 27 9.75 6.70 -7.52
CA GLY A 27 9.08 7.92 -7.08
C GLY A 27 9.31 9.13 -7.99
N ASP A 28 10.48 9.20 -8.64
CA ASP A 28 10.89 10.23 -9.60
C ASP A 28 10.33 10.02 -11.02
N LYS A 29 9.76 8.85 -11.32
CA LYS A 29 9.24 8.53 -12.65
C LYS A 29 7.87 9.17 -12.87
N MET A 30 7.65 9.66 -14.09
CA MET A 30 6.35 10.17 -14.52
C MET A 30 5.41 9.03 -14.85
N LEU A 31 4.15 9.14 -14.43
CA LEU A 31 3.12 8.19 -14.82
C LEU A 31 2.75 8.36 -16.30
N GLU A 32 2.44 7.25 -16.97
CA GLU A 32 1.99 7.33 -18.37
C GLU A 32 0.62 8.00 -18.45
N ASN A 33 0.52 9.04 -19.28
CA ASN A 33 -0.70 9.83 -19.51
C ASN A 33 -1.18 10.66 -18.30
N GLU A 34 -0.36 10.79 -17.26
CA GLU A 34 -0.60 11.74 -16.18
C GLU A 34 0.63 12.65 -16.07
N ASP A 35 0.44 13.98 -16.03
CA ASP A 35 1.54 14.97 -15.89
C ASP A 35 2.04 15.04 -14.42
N VAL A 36 2.12 13.90 -13.74
CA VAL A 36 2.54 13.76 -12.34
C VAL A 36 3.48 12.58 -12.16
N SER A 37 4.37 12.69 -11.19
CA SER A 37 5.26 11.61 -10.77
C SER A 37 4.51 10.52 -10.00
N VAL A 38 5.11 9.33 -9.92
CA VAL A 38 4.61 8.21 -9.11
C VAL A 38 4.46 8.63 -7.65
N ALA A 39 5.42 9.39 -7.10
CA ALA A 39 5.35 9.87 -5.73
C ALA A 39 4.17 10.84 -5.53
N GLU A 40 3.98 11.81 -6.43
CA GLU A 40 2.86 12.75 -6.35
C GLU A 40 1.51 12.04 -6.40
N PHE A 41 1.34 11.13 -7.36
CA PHE A 41 0.12 10.36 -7.49
C PHE A 41 -0.17 9.51 -6.25
N ALA A 42 0.82 8.76 -5.78
CA ALA A 42 0.64 7.85 -4.67
C ALA A 42 0.36 8.59 -3.37
N LEU A 43 1.15 9.61 -3.05
CA LEU A 43 1.06 10.31 -1.77
C LEU A 43 -0.18 11.20 -1.69
N ALA A 44 -0.68 11.72 -2.82
CA ALA A 44 -1.98 12.37 -2.86
C ALA A 44 -3.14 11.39 -2.59
N ASP A 45 -3.04 10.14 -3.06
CA ASP A 45 -4.09 9.12 -2.86
C ASP A 45 -4.13 8.58 -1.41
N ILE A 46 -3.00 8.58 -0.69
CA ILE A 46 -2.91 8.07 0.68
C ILE A 46 -2.59 9.13 1.74
N GLU A 47 -2.70 10.42 1.42
CA GLU A 47 -2.34 11.54 2.32
C GLU A 47 -2.97 11.38 3.72
N GLU A 48 -4.29 11.15 3.77
CA GLU A 48 -5.04 10.96 5.02
C GLU A 48 -4.62 9.69 5.80
N SER A 49 -3.99 8.72 5.13
CA SER A 49 -3.58 7.43 5.68
C SER A 49 -2.07 7.35 5.98
N LEU A 50 -1.28 8.41 5.73
CA LEU A 50 0.17 8.42 6.00
C LEU A 50 0.48 8.15 7.48
N GLY A 51 -0.34 8.65 8.39
CA GLY A 51 -0.20 8.42 9.84
C GLY A 51 -0.65 7.04 10.31
N ASP A 52 -1.30 6.25 9.45
CA ASP A 52 -1.92 4.97 9.81
C ASP A 52 -1.06 3.76 9.42
N PHE A 53 0.17 3.96 8.97
CA PHE A 53 1.10 2.86 8.69
C PHE A 53 1.36 2.02 9.94
N ASP A 54 1.21 0.71 9.80
CA ASP A 54 1.42 -0.23 10.90
C ASP A 54 2.94 -0.41 11.17
N ASN A 55 3.78 -0.28 10.14
CA ASN A 55 5.24 -0.21 10.28
C ASN A 55 5.74 1.24 10.32
N ALA A 56 6.36 1.63 11.45
CA ALA A 56 6.83 2.98 11.69
C ALA A 56 7.92 3.46 10.70
N ILE A 57 8.81 2.58 10.24
CA ILE A 57 9.88 2.94 9.30
C ILE A 57 9.27 3.20 7.92
N TYR A 58 8.33 2.36 7.48
CA TYR A 58 7.63 2.54 6.21
C TYR A 58 6.81 3.83 6.20
N GLY A 59 6.04 4.07 7.27
CA GLY A 59 5.29 5.32 7.44
C GLY A 59 6.20 6.54 7.40
N LYS A 60 7.35 6.48 8.09
CA LYS A 60 8.34 7.55 8.09
C LYS A 60 8.89 7.86 6.70
N ILE A 61 9.29 6.84 5.93
CA ILE A 61 9.77 7.04 4.56
C ILE A 61 8.67 7.69 3.70
N ALA A 62 7.43 7.21 3.78
CA ALA A 62 6.32 7.78 3.02
C ALA A 62 6.04 9.25 3.43
N SER A 63 6.09 9.57 4.72
CA SER A 63 5.96 10.96 5.21
C SER A 63 7.09 11.86 4.74
N GLU A 64 8.35 11.40 4.78
CA GLU A 64 9.50 12.19 4.31
C GLU A 64 9.43 12.44 2.78
N CYS A 65 8.95 11.47 2.00
CA CYS A 65 8.64 11.68 0.58
C CYS A 65 7.56 12.75 0.39
N HIS A 66 6.51 12.73 1.21
CA HIS A 66 5.45 13.72 1.13
C HIS A 66 5.96 15.13 1.48
N GLU A 67 6.82 15.25 2.50
CA GLU A 67 7.48 16.50 2.86
C GLU A 67 8.38 17.04 1.74
N GLN A 68 9.11 16.18 1.02
CA GLN A 68 9.89 16.57 -0.16
C GLN A 68 8.99 17.20 -1.24
N LEU A 69 7.87 16.56 -1.54
CA LEU A 69 6.91 17.06 -2.54
C LEU A 69 6.33 18.42 -2.14
N LEU A 70 5.98 18.61 -0.86
CA LEU A 70 5.52 19.90 -0.35
C LEU A 70 6.57 21.01 -0.48
N GLN A 71 7.86 20.66 -0.53
CA GLN A 71 8.97 21.57 -0.78
C GLN A 71 9.25 21.79 -2.29
N GLY A 72 8.44 21.21 -3.17
CA GLY A 72 8.63 21.27 -4.62
C GLY A 72 9.79 20.41 -5.13
N LYS A 73 10.19 19.39 -4.38
CA LYS A 73 11.24 18.44 -4.74
C LYS A 73 10.65 17.05 -4.90
N THR A 74 11.04 16.34 -5.95
CA THR A 74 10.63 14.96 -6.15
C THR A 74 11.61 14.03 -5.42
N PRO A 75 11.14 13.08 -4.59
CA PRO A 75 12.02 12.11 -3.96
C PRO A 75 12.65 11.20 -5.03
N ASP A 76 13.97 11.11 -5.01
CA ASP A 76 14.75 10.25 -5.90
C ASP A 76 15.58 9.24 -5.10
N GLN A 77 16.26 8.32 -5.80
CA GLN A 77 17.08 7.30 -5.13
C GLN A 77 18.21 7.93 -4.30
N HIS A 78 18.75 9.07 -4.73
CA HIS A 78 19.84 9.75 -4.04
C HIS A 78 19.43 10.24 -2.66
N PHE A 79 18.23 10.80 -2.54
CA PHE A 79 17.64 11.22 -1.28
C PHE A 79 17.67 10.09 -0.23
N PHE A 80 17.29 8.88 -0.62
CA PHE A 80 17.26 7.74 0.32
C PHE A 80 18.65 7.21 0.65
N LEU A 81 19.57 7.16 -0.32
CA LEU A 81 20.93 6.66 -0.10
C LEU A 81 21.76 7.57 0.81
N GLN A 82 21.41 8.86 0.89
CA GLN A 82 22.05 9.85 1.76
C GLN A 82 21.28 10.12 3.05
N HIS A 83 20.20 9.39 3.31
CA HIS A 83 19.34 9.62 4.46
C HIS A 83 20.13 9.56 5.79
N GLU A 84 19.83 10.42 6.77
CA GLU A 84 20.66 10.55 7.98
C GLU A 84 20.63 9.30 8.87
N GLN A 85 19.47 8.64 8.97
CA GLN A 85 19.33 7.43 9.77
C GLN A 85 19.75 6.21 8.98
N GLN A 86 20.63 5.41 9.59
CA GLN A 86 21.20 4.22 8.99
C GLN A 86 20.15 3.15 8.65
N GLU A 87 19.18 2.93 9.54
CA GLU A 87 18.16 1.91 9.32
C GLU A 87 17.32 2.16 8.05
N ILE A 88 17.00 3.43 7.77
CA ILE A 88 16.30 3.82 6.53
C ILE A 88 17.21 3.66 5.32
N ARG A 89 18.48 4.06 5.41
CA ARG A 89 19.44 3.84 4.32
C ARG A 89 19.57 2.37 3.97
N ASP A 90 19.78 1.52 4.96
CA ASP A 90 19.99 0.08 4.79
C ASP A 90 18.73 -0.56 4.16
N LEU A 91 17.54 -0.21 4.66
CA LEU A 91 16.28 -0.65 4.05
C LEU A 91 16.14 -0.19 2.60
N CYS A 92 16.43 1.07 2.29
CA CYS A 92 16.32 1.58 0.93
C CYS A 92 17.35 0.94 -0.01
N ILE A 93 18.57 0.66 0.47
CA ILE A 93 19.57 -0.11 -0.28
C ILE A 93 19.04 -1.51 -0.59
N ASP A 94 18.48 -2.20 0.41
CA ASP A 94 17.89 -3.52 0.22
C ASP A 94 16.79 -3.47 -0.84
N LEU A 95 15.85 -2.51 -0.73
CA LEU A 95 14.76 -2.32 -1.69
C LEU A 95 15.25 -2.01 -3.10
N LEU A 96 16.32 -1.23 -3.26
CA LEU A 96 16.92 -0.92 -4.57
C LEU A 96 17.68 -2.12 -5.15
N SER A 97 18.20 -2.99 -4.29
CA SER A 97 18.98 -4.17 -4.69
C SER A 97 18.14 -5.41 -5.00
N GLU A 98 16.84 -5.42 -4.65
CA GLU A 98 15.95 -6.56 -4.90
C GLU A 98 15.81 -6.83 -6.41
N PRO A 99 16.23 -8.00 -6.91
CA PRO A 99 16.16 -8.32 -8.33
C PRO A 99 14.71 -8.65 -8.71
N TRP A 100 14.02 -7.67 -9.28
CA TRP A 100 12.80 -7.89 -10.08
C TRP A 100 13.11 -7.99 -11.58
N GLU A 101 14.39 -8.23 -11.92
CA GLU A 101 14.80 -8.55 -13.28
C GLU A 101 14.19 -9.89 -13.71
N LEU A 102 13.61 -9.91 -14.92
CA LEU A 102 13.22 -11.15 -15.56
C LEU A 102 14.46 -12.05 -15.65
N SER A 103 14.37 -13.28 -15.13
CA SER A 103 15.51 -14.21 -15.12
C SER A 103 16.18 -14.25 -16.49
N PRO A 104 17.51 -13.99 -16.60
CA PRO A 104 18.21 -14.02 -17.88
C PRO A 104 18.00 -15.35 -18.63
N ASN A 105 17.94 -16.45 -17.89
CA ASN A 105 17.64 -17.79 -18.41
C ASN A 105 16.25 -17.90 -19.05
N TRP A 106 15.27 -17.09 -18.65
CA TRP A 106 13.93 -17.10 -19.25
C TRP A 106 13.95 -16.48 -20.64
N ILE A 107 14.63 -15.34 -20.79
CA ILE A 107 14.83 -14.67 -22.08
C ILE A 107 15.66 -15.56 -23.00
N GLU A 108 16.74 -16.16 -22.47
CA GLU A 108 17.65 -17.02 -23.24
C GLU A 108 17.00 -18.36 -23.66
N ARG A 109 16.16 -18.97 -22.82
CA ARG A 109 15.44 -20.21 -23.18
C ARG A 109 14.33 -20.01 -24.20
N TRP A 110 13.59 -18.91 -24.08
CA TRP A 110 12.34 -18.74 -24.82
C TRP A 110 12.44 -17.73 -25.96
N ASN A 111 13.55 -16.99 -26.07
CA ASN A 111 13.85 -16.00 -27.10
C ASN A 111 12.71 -15.01 -27.38
N TYR A 112 11.84 -14.81 -26.40
CA TYR A 112 10.68 -13.94 -26.46
C TYR A 112 10.61 -13.13 -25.16
N PRO A 113 10.65 -11.78 -25.23
CA PRO A 113 10.25 -10.96 -24.10
C PRO A 113 8.78 -11.23 -23.74
N LEU A 114 8.36 -10.80 -22.54
CA LEU A 114 6.97 -10.90 -22.10
C LEU A 114 6.04 -10.35 -23.19
N GLN A 115 5.24 -11.21 -23.81
CA GLN A 115 4.43 -10.84 -24.99
C GLN A 115 3.12 -10.12 -24.60
N ASN A 116 2.63 -10.36 -23.38
CA ASN A 116 1.31 -9.89 -22.92
C ASN A 116 1.40 -8.83 -21.81
N GLN A 117 2.59 -8.43 -21.40
CA GLN A 117 2.78 -7.41 -20.36
C GLN A 117 4.10 -6.67 -20.55
N PRO A 118 4.20 -5.40 -20.10
CA PRO A 118 5.47 -4.67 -20.09
C PRO A 118 6.53 -5.39 -19.26
N MET A 119 7.80 -5.04 -19.51
CA MET A 119 8.88 -5.41 -18.60
C MET A 119 8.61 -4.84 -17.19
N PRO A 120 9.04 -5.51 -16.11
CA PRO A 120 8.81 -5.05 -14.74
C PRO A 120 9.20 -3.59 -14.50
N GLU A 121 10.31 -3.14 -15.09
CA GLU A 121 10.80 -1.75 -15.01
C GLU A 121 9.89 -0.70 -15.66
N LEU A 122 8.97 -1.13 -16.54
CA LEU A 122 7.98 -0.27 -17.19
C LEU A 122 6.58 -0.41 -16.57
N ASN A 123 6.40 -1.35 -15.63
CA ASN A 123 5.09 -1.65 -15.06
C ASN A 123 4.78 -0.85 -13.77
N PHE A 124 5.67 0.05 -13.35
CA PHE A 124 5.57 0.81 -12.09
C PHE A 124 4.23 1.56 -11.95
N SER A 125 3.65 2.05 -13.05
CA SER A 125 2.36 2.75 -13.04
C SER A 125 1.21 1.84 -12.61
N ALA A 126 1.15 0.63 -13.17
CA ALA A 126 0.11 -0.34 -12.84
C ALA A 126 0.36 -0.97 -11.47
N ASP A 127 1.63 -1.22 -11.13
CA ASP A 127 2.04 -1.77 -9.84
C ASP A 127 1.68 -0.82 -8.69
N MET A 128 1.94 0.49 -8.85
CA MET A 128 1.56 1.49 -7.86
C MET A 128 0.05 1.53 -7.65
N LYS A 129 -0.74 1.60 -8.73
CA LYS A 129 -2.21 1.58 -8.64
C LYS A 129 -2.72 0.34 -7.89
N GLN A 130 -2.16 -0.84 -8.18
CA GLN A 130 -2.52 -2.07 -7.46
C GLN A 130 -2.06 -2.08 -5.99
N ALA A 131 -0.87 -1.60 -5.69
CA ALA A 131 -0.35 -1.51 -4.32
C ALA A 131 -1.25 -0.63 -3.45
N LEU A 132 -1.65 0.53 -3.98
CA LEU A 132 -2.56 1.47 -3.30
C LEU A 132 -3.95 0.86 -3.07
N ASP A 133 -4.52 0.18 -4.06
CA ASP A 133 -5.81 -0.49 -3.89
C ASP A 133 -5.76 -1.61 -2.84
N ARG A 134 -4.66 -2.38 -2.77
CA ARG A 134 -4.45 -3.38 -1.72
C ARG A 134 -4.35 -2.75 -0.35
N PHE A 135 -3.56 -1.69 -0.21
CA PHE A 135 -3.41 -0.94 1.03
C PHE A 135 -4.75 -0.36 1.51
N LYS A 136 -5.48 0.33 0.64
CA LYS A 136 -6.82 0.87 0.95
C LYS A 136 -7.81 -0.22 1.33
N LEU A 137 -7.78 -1.37 0.63
CA LEU A 137 -8.64 -2.51 0.98
C LEU A 137 -8.39 -2.99 2.40
N ARG A 138 -7.12 -3.06 2.84
CA ARG A 138 -6.78 -3.43 4.21
C ARG A 138 -7.22 -2.41 5.23
N LYS A 139 -6.99 -1.12 4.99
CA LYS A 139 -7.45 -0.07 5.92
C LYS A 139 -8.97 -0.10 6.07
N VAL A 140 -9.72 -0.23 4.98
CA VAL A 140 -11.19 -0.39 5.05
C VAL A 140 -11.61 -1.67 5.78
N GLN A 141 -10.91 -2.79 5.58
CA GLN A 141 -11.17 -4.02 6.34
C GLN A 141 -10.95 -3.83 7.86
N LYS A 142 -9.90 -3.11 8.26
CA LYS A 142 -9.61 -2.77 9.67
C LYS A 142 -10.73 -1.90 10.25
N ILE A 143 -11.20 -0.90 9.49
CA ILE A 143 -12.33 -0.04 9.88
C ILE A 143 -13.63 -0.85 10.00
N CYS A 144 -13.91 -1.79 9.09
CA CYS A 144 -15.05 -2.71 9.22
C CYS A 144 -15.01 -3.49 10.53
N ILE A 145 -13.85 -4.06 10.89
CA ILE A 145 -13.69 -4.84 12.12
C ILE A 145 -13.94 -3.96 13.35
N GLN A 146 -13.39 -2.74 13.38
CA GLN A 146 -13.60 -1.79 14.46
C GLN A 146 -15.06 -1.36 14.58
N ASN A 147 -15.74 -1.09 13.46
CA ASN A 147 -17.14 -0.70 13.45
C ASN A 147 -18.07 -1.85 13.87
N LEU A 148 -17.75 -3.10 13.50
CA LEU A 148 -18.45 -4.28 14.03
C LEU A 148 -18.30 -4.42 15.54
N GLN A 149 -17.14 -4.07 16.10
CA GLN A 149 -16.97 -4.04 17.56
C GLN A 149 -17.85 -2.96 18.19
N ARG A 150 -17.91 -1.75 17.62
CA ARG A 150 -18.80 -0.68 18.09
C ARG A 150 -20.28 -1.08 18.08
N ILE A 151 -20.72 -1.87 17.08
CA ILE A 151 -22.09 -2.44 17.05
C ILE A 151 -22.31 -3.38 18.25
N LYS A 152 -21.34 -4.26 18.55
CA LYS A 152 -21.44 -5.18 19.69
C LYS A 152 -21.48 -4.44 21.01
N ASP A 153 -20.65 -3.42 21.16
CA ASP A 153 -20.58 -2.62 22.39
C ASP A 153 -21.89 -1.86 22.60
N ALA A 154 -22.44 -1.23 21.55
CA ALA A 154 -23.74 -0.54 21.61
C ALA A 154 -24.90 -1.50 21.94
N ALA A 155 -24.86 -2.74 21.43
CA ALA A 155 -25.85 -3.77 21.75
C ALA A 155 -25.78 -4.20 23.22
N GLN A 156 -24.59 -4.22 23.83
CA GLN A 156 -24.42 -4.54 25.25
C GLN A 156 -24.89 -3.40 26.17
N THR A 157 -24.72 -2.15 25.75
CA THR A 157 -25.17 -0.98 26.52
C THR A 157 -26.64 -0.65 26.33
N GLY A 158 -27.33 -1.32 25.38
CA GLY A 158 -28.74 -1.07 25.08
C GLY A 158 -29.00 0.25 24.34
N ASP A 159 -27.98 0.81 23.67
CA ASP A 159 -28.11 2.06 22.91
C ASP A 159 -28.57 1.75 21.47
N GLU A 160 -29.89 1.70 21.28
CA GLU A 160 -30.52 1.37 20.00
C GLU A 160 -30.23 2.41 18.90
N GLU A 161 -30.05 3.69 19.25
CA GLU A 161 -29.76 4.75 18.28
C GLU A 161 -28.32 4.61 17.76
N ALA A 162 -27.34 4.43 18.65
CA ALA A 162 -25.95 4.17 18.28
C ALA A 162 -25.82 2.87 17.48
N MET A 163 -26.53 1.81 17.89
CA MET A 163 -26.54 0.54 17.16
C MET A 163 -27.04 0.71 15.72
N THR A 164 -28.16 1.42 15.53
CA THR A 164 -28.72 1.70 14.19
C THR A 164 -27.76 2.52 13.35
N ARG A 165 -27.10 3.52 13.95
CA ARG A 165 -26.09 4.36 13.28
C ARG A 165 -24.90 3.52 12.81
N TYR A 166 -24.32 2.69 13.67
CA TYR A 166 -23.17 1.86 13.32
C TYR A 166 -23.51 0.79 12.28
N MET A 167 -24.74 0.27 12.26
CA MET A 167 -25.20 -0.64 11.21
C MET A 167 -25.23 0.03 9.82
N LYS A 168 -25.73 1.27 9.73
CA LYS A 168 -25.71 2.04 8.46
C LYS A 168 -24.27 2.30 8.00
N ILE A 169 -23.38 2.67 8.92
CA ILE A 169 -21.95 2.82 8.62
C ILE A 169 -21.36 1.50 8.11
N GLN A 170 -21.70 0.37 8.75
CA GLN A 170 -21.20 -0.95 8.33
C GLN A 170 -21.62 -1.33 6.93
N GLN A 171 -22.87 -1.03 6.53
CA GLN A 171 -23.34 -1.25 5.17
C GLN A 171 -22.49 -0.46 4.17
N LYS A 172 -22.25 0.83 4.45
CA LYS A 172 -21.45 1.66 3.55
C LYS A 172 -20.00 1.19 3.46
N LEU A 173 -19.40 0.83 4.59
CA LEU A 173 -18.04 0.28 4.62
C LEU A 173 -17.93 -1.03 3.82
N ASN A 174 -18.95 -1.89 3.87
CA ASN A 174 -18.97 -3.13 3.10
C ASN A 174 -19.08 -2.88 1.59
N GLU A 175 -19.87 -1.88 1.15
CA GLU A 175 -19.94 -1.45 -0.25
C GLU A 175 -18.57 -0.99 -0.74
N THR A 176 -17.97 -0.02 -0.06
CA THR A 176 -16.65 0.53 -0.39
C THR A 176 -15.59 -0.57 -0.40
N ARG A 177 -15.58 -1.47 0.58
CA ARG A 177 -14.67 -2.62 0.62
C ARG A 177 -14.81 -3.49 -0.63
N ASN A 178 -16.03 -3.78 -1.05
CA ASN A 178 -16.30 -4.64 -2.20
C ASN A 178 -15.90 -3.96 -3.52
N GLU A 179 -16.08 -2.64 -3.63
CA GLU A 179 -15.62 -1.84 -4.77
C GLU A 179 -14.09 -1.86 -4.89
N ILE A 180 -13.38 -1.57 -3.79
CA ILE A 180 -11.92 -1.58 -3.79
C ILE A 180 -11.40 -2.99 -4.08
N ALA A 181 -12.01 -4.04 -3.53
CA ALA A 181 -11.55 -5.40 -3.77
C ALA A 181 -11.68 -5.83 -5.25
N LYS A 182 -12.71 -5.35 -5.96
CA LYS A 182 -12.84 -5.55 -7.41
C LYS A 182 -11.67 -4.90 -8.15
N ARG A 183 -11.30 -3.66 -7.79
CA ARG A 183 -10.16 -2.97 -8.41
C ARG A 183 -8.82 -3.63 -8.07
N ALA A 184 -8.67 -4.08 -6.82
CA ALA A 184 -7.49 -4.81 -6.34
C ALA A 184 -7.36 -6.24 -6.92
N GLY A 185 -8.30 -6.69 -7.75
CA GLY A 185 -8.31 -8.05 -8.32
C GLY A 185 -8.47 -9.16 -7.29
N THR A 186 -8.98 -8.85 -6.09
CA THR A 186 -9.13 -9.82 -5.00
C THR A 186 -10.58 -10.26 -4.86
N VAL A 187 -10.81 -11.58 -4.81
CA VAL A 187 -12.14 -12.13 -4.58
C VAL A 187 -12.50 -12.00 -3.10
N VAL A 188 -13.48 -11.14 -2.78
CA VAL A 188 -14.05 -11.07 -1.42
C VAL A 188 -15.00 -12.25 -1.25
N MET A 189 -14.54 -13.29 -0.56
CA MET A 189 -15.42 -14.38 -0.13
C MET A 189 -16.33 -13.87 1.00
N PRO A 190 -17.66 -13.94 0.86
CA PRO A 190 -18.55 -13.73 1.99
C PRO A 190 -18.27 -14.81 3.04
N LYS A 191 -18.01 -14.40 4.29
CA LYS A 191 -18.00 -15.30 5.45
C LYS A 191 -19.39 -15.35 6.07
#